data_AF-A0A7W3SW59-F1
#
_entry.id   AF-A0A7W3SW59-F1
#
_cell.length_a   1.000
_cell.length_b   1.000
_cell.length_c   1.000
_cell.angle_alpha   90.00
_cell.angle_beta   90.00
_cell.angle_gamma   90.00
#
_symmetry.space_group_name_H-M   'P 1'
#
loop_
_entity.id
_entity.type
_entity.pdbx_description
1 polymer ?
#
loop_
_entity_poly.entity_id
_entity_poly.type
_entity_poly.pdbx_seq_one_letter_code
_entity_poly.pdbx_strand_id
1 'polypeptide(L)'
;MAKGSIEKRGDNTWRLTVDLGYNADGSRNRLRKPITIDDPEILSNKKKLKDYLEDELYKFKKEAESGEYIKPERMSFEQFVVSEWRNMQLILPTFPPLL
;
A
#
# COMPACT_ATOMS: atom_id res chain seq x y z
N MET A 1 19.05 -1.27 11.25
CA MET A 1 17.96 -0.36 10.85
C MET A 1 17.63 -0.62 9.39
N ALA A 2 16.35 -0.78 9.06
CA ALA A 2 15.93 -0.95 7.67
C ALA A 2 16.35 0.27 6.83
N LYS A 3 16.83 0.02 5.61
CA LYS A 3 17.27 1.09 4.70
C LYS A 3 16.09 1.60 3.89
N GLY A 4 15.78 2.89 4.00
CA GLY A 4 14.73 3.56 3.24
C GLY A 4 15.28 4.27 2.01
N SER A 5 14.51 4.32 0.92
CA SER A 5 14.80 5.19 -0.24
C SER A 5 13.53 5.80 -0.83
N ILE A 6 13.68 6.99 -1.42
CA ILE A 6 12.62 7.75 -2.07
C ILE A 6 13.02 7.93 -3.53
N GLU A 7 12.17 7.49 -4.45
CA GLU A 7 12.39 7.62 -5.90
C GLU A 7 11.26 8.43 -6.53
N LYS A 8 11.57 9.50 -7.28
CA LYS A 8 10.57 10.19 -8.12
C LYS A 8 10.22 9.31 -9.32
N ARG A 9 8.92 9.16 -9.62
CA ARG A 9 8.41 8.27 -10.69
C ARG A 9 7.60 9.00 -11.77
N GLY A 10 6.97 10.11 -11.40
CA GLY A 10 6.23 10.99 -12.30
C GLY A 10 6.19 12.40 -11.72
N ASP A 11 5.34 13.27 -12.26
CA ASP A 11 5.31 14.69 -11.86
C ASP A 11 5.02 14.86 -10.37
N ASN A 12 3.95 14.19 -9.92
CA ASN A 12 3.42 14.21 -8.56
C ASN A 12 3.45 12.83 -7.89
N THR A 13 4.30 11.92 -8.36
CA THR A 13 4.35 10.55 -7.84
C THR A 13 5.76 10.13 -7.43
N TRP A 14 5.82 9.49 -6.25
CA TRP A 14 7.02 8.96 -5.63
C TRP A 14 6.83 7.50 -5.24
N ARG A 15 7.95 6.77 -5.16
CA ARG A 15 8.00 5.43 -4.61
C ARG A 15 8.87 5.44 -3.37
N LEU A 16 8.27 5.08 -2.25
CA LEU A 16 9.00 4.74 -1.04
C LEU A 16 9.40 3.26 -1.09
N THR A 17 10.63 2.97 -0.69
CA THR A 17 11.13 1.60 -0.56
C THR A 17 11.76 1.41 0.81
N VAL A 18 11.44 0.31 1.47
CA VAL A 18 12.08 -0.13 2.71
C VAL A 18 12.69 -1.51 2.48
N ASP A 19 14.00 -1.62 2.69
CA ASP A 19 14.75 -2.88 2.59
C ASP A 19 14.87 -3.52 3.99
N LEU A 20 14.20 -4.66 4.15
CA LEU A 20 14.19 -5.48 5.35
C LEU A 20 15.15 -6.67 5.26
N GLY A 21 15.96 -6.75 4.20
CA GLY A 21 16.92 -7.84 3.98
C GLY A 21 16.34 -9.00 3.18
N TYR A 22 16.34 -10.21 3.75
CA TYR A 22 15.91 -11.43 3.09
C TYR A 22 14.80 -12.12 3.88
N ASN A 23 13.85 -12.69 3.16
CA ASN A 23 12.82 -13.59 3.69
C ASN A 23 13.43 -14.95 4.04
N ALA A 24 12.68 -15.78 4.76
CA ALA A 24 13.09 -17.13 5.15
C ALA A 24 13.37 -18.06 3.94
N ASP A 25 12.76 -17.77 2.79
CA ASP A 25 12.97 -18.48 1.53
C ASP A 25 14.23 -18.00 0.76
N GLY A 26 14.97 -17.03 1.30
CA GLY A 26 16.14 -16.43 0.66
C GLY A 26 15.81 -15.34 -0.38
N SER A 27 14.54 -15.03 -0.61
CA SER A 27 14.13 -13.92 -1.48
C SER A 27 14.34 -12.56 -0.79
N ARG A 28 14.51 -11.48 -1.56
CA ARG A 28 14.69 -10.13 -0.98
C ARG A 28 13.38 -9.60 -0.41
N ASN A 29 13.41 -9.19 0.85
CA ASN A 29 12.30 -8.52 1.51
C ASN A 29 12.39 -7.00 1.30
N ARG A 30 11.87 -6.53 0.16
CA ARG A 30 11.73 -5.09 -0.13
C ARG A 30 10.28 -4.70 -0.28
N LEU A 31 9.80 -3.92 0.69
CA LEU A 31 8.48 -3.33 0.64
C LEU A 31 8.53 -2.02 -0.14
N ARG A 32 7.49 -1.78 -0.95
CA ARG A 32 7.35 -0.59 -1.77
C ARG A 32 5.97 0.01 -1.59
N LYS A 33 5.90 1.33 -1.43
CA LYS A 33 4.66 2.10 -1.30
C LYS A 33 4.68 3.26 -2.31
N PRO A 34 3.74 3.32 -3.27
CA PRO A 34 3.58 4.50 -4.11
C PRO A 34 2.90 5.62 -3.31
N ILE A 35 3.31 6.86 -3.54
CA ILE A 35 2.70 8.07 -2.98
C ILE A 35 2.42 9.04 -4.13
N THR A 36 1.20 9.56 -4.16
CA THR A 36 0.80 10.68 -5.03
C THR A 36 0.55 11.89 -4.13
N ILE A 37 1.08 13.06 -4.49
CA ILE A 37 0.88 14.31 -3.75
C ILE A 37 0.21 15.30 -4.69
N ASP A 38 -1.03 15.69 -4.38
CA ASP A 38 -1.78 16.66 -5.17
C ASP A 38 -1.84 18.05 -4.52
N ASP A 39 -1.32 18.19 -3.29
CA ASP A 39 -1.31 19.46 -2.57
C ASP A 39 -0.27 20.44 -3.17
N PRO A 40 -0.70 21.55 -3.78
CA PRO A 40 0.20 22.51 -4.41
C PRO A 40 1.12 23.23 -3.42
N GLU A 41 0.76 23.34 -2.15
CA GLU A 41 1.64 23.97 -1.14
C GLU A 41 2.86 23.12 -0.83
N ILE A 42 2.69 21.80 -0.85
CA ILE A 42 3.79 20.84 -0.66
C ILE A 42 4.66 20.81 -1.91
N LEU A 43 4.04 20.76 -3.10
CA LEU A 43 4.75 20.67 -4.38
C LEU A 43 5.54 21.93 -4.72
N SER A 44 5.05 23.11 -4.34
CA SER A 44 5.70 24.40 -4.65
C SER A 44 7.01 24.62 -3.89
N ASN A 45 7.17 23.99 -2.72
CA ASN A 45 8.35 24.18 -1.86
C ASN A 45 9.15 22.88 -1.73
N LYS A 46 10.36 22.87 -2.31
CA LYS A 46 11.28 21.72 -2.26
C LYS A 46 11.58 21.21 -0.84
N LYS A 47 11.68 22.11 0.14
CA LYS A 47 11.93 21.73 1.53
C LYS A 47 10.71 21.03 2.12
N LYS A 48 9.52 21.64 1.99
CA LYS A 48 8.27 21.01 2.44
C LYS A 48 8.04 19.64 1.81
N LEU A 49 8.26 19.53 0.50
CA LEU A 49 8.16 18.27 -0.23
C LEU A 49 9.11 17.21 0.34
N LYS A 50 10.37 17.58 0.58
CA LYS A 50 11.37 16.68 1.13
C LYS A 50 10.98 16.22 2.54
N ASP A 51 10.65 17.17 3.42
CA ASP A 51 10.27 16.90 4.81
C ASP A 51 9.03 15.97 4.85
N TYR A 52 8.02 16.25 4.02
CA TYR A 52 6.83 15.41 3.88
C TYR A 52 7.15 13.98 3.42
N LEU A 53 7.99 13.81 2.40
CA LEU A 53 8.38 12.49 1.91
C LEU A 53 9.23 11.72 2.93
N GLU A 54 10.05 12.40 3.71
CA GLU A 54 10.83 11.81 4.80
C GLU A 54 9.93 11.36 5.96
N ASP A 55 8.92 12.15 6.32
CA ASP A 55 7.91 11.78 7.33
C ASP A 55 7.09 10.56 6.88
N GLU A 56 6.64 10.54 5.63
CA GLU A 56 5.92 9.40 5.08
C GLU A 56 6.81 8.14 5.00
N LEU A 57 8.09 8.29 4.66
CA LEU A 57 9.05 7.19 4.70
C LEU A 57 9.25 6.69 6.14
N TYR A 58 9.29 7.57 7.12
CA TYR A 58 9.43 7.19 8.53
C TYR A 58 8.22 6.38 9.01
N LYS A 59 6.99 6.84 8.72
CA LYS A 59 5.76 6.08 9.02
C LYS A 59 5.79 4.71 8.36
N PHE A 60 6.09 4.67 7.06
CA PHE A 60 6.16 3.43 6.30
C PHE A 60 7.22 2.48 6.86
N LYS A 61 8.38 3.00 7.27
CA LYS A 61 9.41 2.19 7.92
C LYS A 61 8.94 1.60 9.25
N LYS A 62 8.19 2.35 10.05
CA LYS A 62 7.60 1.86 11.31
C LYS A 62 6.56 0.76 11.05
N GLU A 63 5.69 0.94 10.07
CA GLU A 63 4.72 -0.09 9.62
C GLU A 63 5.43 -1.35 9.10
N ALA A 64 6.53 -1.17 8.36
CA ALA A 64 7.32 -2.27 7.79
C ALA A 64 8.07 -3.07 8.88
N GLU A 65 8.70 -2.37 9.83
CA GLU A 65 9.48 -3.01 10.91
C GLU A 65 8.58 -3.70 11.96
N SER A 66 7.36 -3.19 12.18
CA SER A 66 6.35 -3.86 13.02
C SER A 66 5.68 -5.06 12.35
N GLY A 67 5.83 -5.22 11.03
CA GLY A 67 5.11 -6.23 10.24
C GLY A 67 3.64 -5.89 9.99
N GLU A 68 3.18 -4.69 10.38
CA GLU A 68 1.81 -4.22 10.20
C GLU A 68 1.51 -3.73 8.77
N TYR A 69 2.54 -3.53 7.94
CA TYR A 69 2.32 -3.12 6.56
C TYR A 69 1.65 -4.23 5.74
N ILE A 70 0.35 -4.09 5.54
CA ILE A 70 -0.43 -4.92 4.62
C ILE A 70 -0.33 -4.29 3.22
N LYS A 71 0.32 -5.00 2.30
CA LYS A 71 0.40 -4.56 0.91
C LYS A 71 -1.02 -4.58 0.31
N PRO A 72 -1.49 -3.48 -0.30
CA PRO A 72 -2.77 -3.49 -0.98
C PRO A 72 -2.76 -4.54 -2.09
N GLU A 73 -3.71 -5.47 -2.00
CA GLU A 73 -3.88 -6.53 -2.98
C GLU A 73 -4.48 -5.95 -4.27
N ARG A 74 -3.97 -6.40 -5.42
CA ARG A 74 -4.53 -6.03 -6.71
C ARG A 74 -5.58 -7.05 -7.09
N MET A 75 -6.82 -6.79 -6.71
CA MET A 75 -7.97 -7.58 -7.13
C MET A 75 -8.79 -6.79 -8.13
N SER A 76 -9.21 -7.45 -9.22
CA SER A 76 -10.17 -6.83 -10.14
C SER A 76 -11.56 -6.81 -9.51
N PHE A 77 -12.43 -5.90 -9.99
CA PHE A 77 -13.81 -5.88 -9.53
C PHE A 77 -14.54 -7.21 -9.79
N GLU A 78 -14.29 -7.84 -10.93
CA GLU A 78 -14.86 -9.16 -11.27
C GLU A 78 -14.41 -10.24 -10.28
N GLN A 79 -13.11 -10.29 -9.96
CA GLN A 79 -12.58 -11.22 -8.97
C GLN A 79 -13.23 -11.01 -7.60
N PHE A 80 -13.37 -9.75 -7.17
CA PHE A 80 -14.05 -9.41 -5.93
C PHE A 80 -15.51 -9.90 -5.90
N VAL A 81 -16.26 -9.73 -6.99
CA VAL A 81 -17.65 -10.21 -7.08
C VAL A 81 -17.73 -11.72 -6.94
N VAL A 82 -16.82 -12.47 -7.59
CA VAL A 82 -16.85 -13.94 -7.57
C VAL A 82 -16.33 -14.50 -6.23
N SER A 83 -15.19 -14.03 -5.71
CA SER A 83 -14.54 -14.61 -4.54
C SER A 83 -15.11 -14.13 -3.21
N GLU A 84 -15.40 -12.83 -3.08
CA GLU A 84 -15.82 -12.24 -1.80
C GLU A 84 -17.33 -12.10 -1.72
N TRP A 85 -17.96 -11.53 -2.75
CA TRP A 85 -19.38 -11.16 -2.69
C TRP A 85 -20.33 -12.36 -2.84
N ARG A 86 -20.10 -13.21 -3.84
CA ARG A 86 -21.00 -14.34 -4.15
C ARG A 86 -20.92 -15.47 -3.12
N ASN A 87 -19.73 -15.69 -2.55
CA ASN A 87 -19.55 -16.61 -1.43
C ASN A 87 -20.31 -16.14 -0.19
N MET A 88 -20.41 -14.83 0.05
CA MET A 88 -21.19 -14.28 1.17
C MET A 88 -22.71 -14.46 0.97
N GLN A 89 -23.21 -14.40 -0.28
CA GLN A 89 -24.62 -14.68 -0.59
C GLN A 89 -25.01 -16.15 -0.43
N LEU A 90 -24.07 -17.09 -0.57
CA LEU A 90 -24.31 -18.53 -0.36
C LEU A 90 -24.44 -18.92 1.13
N ILE A 91 -24.19 -17.99 2.05
CA ILE A 91 -24.25 -18.20 3.51
C ILE A 91 -25.53 -17.60 4.12
N LEU A 92 -26.22 -16.70 3.41
CA LEU A 92 -27.53 -16.22 3.85
C LEU A 92 -28.57 -17.31 3.56
N PRO A 93 -29.48 -17.63 4.50
CA PRO A 93 -30.57 -18.54 4.22
C PRO A 93 -31.31 -17.98 3.01
N THR A 94 -31.41 -18.77 1.95
CA THR A 94 -32.23 -18.45 0.79
C THR A 94 -33.59 -18.03 1.32
N PHE A 95 -33.90 -16.73 1.20
CA PHE A 95 -35.22 -16.24 1.55
C PHE A 95 -36.22 -17.13 0.80
N PRO A 96 -37.09 -17.86 1.50
CA PRO A 96 -38.05 -18.71 0.82
C PRO A 96 -38.84 -17.81 -0.13
N PRO A 97 -39.12 -18.28 -1.36
CA PRO A 97 -39.95 -17.51 -2.27
C PRO A 97 -41.26 -17.21 -1.55
N LEU A 98 -41.62 -15.93 -1.52
CA LEU A 98 -42.97 -15.55 -1.09
C LEU A 98 -43.93 -16.12 -2.14
N LEU A 99 -44.87 -16.93 -1.65
CA LEU A 99 -45.98 -17.63 -2.32
C LEU A 99 -45.73 -19.12 -2.60
#